data_AF-A0A840W399-F1
#
_entry.id   AF-A0A840W399-F1
#
_cell.length_a   1.000
_cell.length_b   1.000
_cell.length_c   1.000
_cell.angle_alpha   90.00
_cell.angle_beta   90.00
_cell.angle_gamma   90.00
#
_symmetry.space_group_name_H-M   'P 1'
#
loop_
_entity.id
_entity.type
_entity.pdbx_description
1 polymer ?
#
loop_
_entity_poly.entity_id
_entity_poly.type
_entity_poly.pdbx_seq_one_letter_code
_entity_poly.pdbx_strand_id
1 'polypeptide(L)'
;MKLFREAGHDEMADRVEHELLGRNVLPGRWTFQIVEEFDDGYYAAFQEIERDAREKLAGGRRHIFEAEMKERRRTHGMPGHEATP
;
A
#
# COMPACT_ATOMS: atom_id res chain seq x y z
N MET A 1 -13.35 21.81 7.77
CA MET A 1 -13.65 22.97 8.64
C MET A 1 -14.38 24.05 7.88
N LYS A 2 -13.78 24.63 6.84
CA LYS A 2 -14.42 25.66 6.00
C LYS A 2 -15.85 25.31 5.53
N LEU A 3 -16.08 24.11 4.98
CA LEU A 3 -17.42 23.67 4.57
C LEU A 3 -18.43 23.54 5.72
N PHE A 4 -17.99 23.12 6.92
CA PHE A 4 -18.87 23.07 8.10
C PHE A 4 -19.26 24.48 8.54
N ARG A 5 -18.29 25.41 8.55
CA ARG A 5 -18.53 26.81 8.91
C ARG A 5 -19.45 27.52 7.91
N GLU A 6 -19.22 27.34 6.61
CA GLU A 6 -20.08 27.89 5.54
C GLU A 6 -21.51 27.35 5.58
N ALA A 7 -21.71 26.14 6.10
CA ALA A 7 -23.03 25.54 6.32
C ALA A 7 -23.66 25.91 7.68
N GLY A 8 -23.00 26.75 8.50
CA GLY A 8 -23.50 27.16 9.83
C GLY A 8 -23.31 26.13 10.95
N HIS A 9 -22.43 25.15 10.76
CA HIS A 9 -22.12 24.09 11.74
C HIS A 9 -20.79 24.36 12.47
N ASP A 10 -20.67 25.51 13.12
CA ASP A 10 -19.43 25.95 13.76
C ASP A 10 -18.98 25.03 14.91
N GLU A 11 -19.91 24.56 15.75
CA GLU A 11 -19.58 23.64 16.85
C GLU A 11 -18.94 22.34 16.34
N MET A 12 -19.44 21.82 15.21
CA MET A 12 -18.86 20.64 14.58
C MET A 12 -17.47 20.93 14.01
N ALA A 13 -17.28 22.10 13.40
CA ALA A 13 -15.97 22.53 12.92
C ALA A 13 -14.97 22.63 14.07
N ASP A 14 -15.34 23.30 15.16
CA ASP A 14 -14.49 23.49 16.34
C ASP A 14 -14.13 22.16 16.99
N ARG A 15 -15.11 21.24 17.11
CA ARG A 15 -14.87 19.92 17.68
C ARG A 15 -13.86 19.13 16.87
N VAL A 16 -13.95 19.11 15.54
CA VAL A 16 -12.98 18.38 14.73
C VAL A 16 -11.60 19.05 14.77
N GLU A 17 -11.55 20.39 14.78
CA GLU A 17 -10.28 21.12 14.96
C GLU A 17 -9.58 20.78 16.28
N HIS A 18 -10.34 20.70 17.38
CA HIS A 18 -9.76 20.45 18.71
C HIS A 18 -9.50 18.98 19.00
N GLU A 19 -10.37 18.07 18.55
CA GLU A 19 -10.30 16.65 18.93
C GLU A 19 -9.56 15.78 17.91
N LEU A 20 -9.50 16.18 16.64
CA LEU A 20 -8.99 15.34 15.55
C LEU A 20 -7.74 15.91 14.90
N LEU A 21 -7.68 17.22 14.62
CA LEU A 21 -6.49 17.80 14.02
C LEU A 21 -5.31 17.74 15.01
N GLY A 22 -4.18 17.21 14.55
CA GLY A 22 -2.99 17.01 15.39
C GLY A 22 -3.06 15.80 16.34
N ARG A 23 -4.17 15.05 16.34
CA ARG A 23 -4.27 13.82 17.13
C ARG A 23 -3.39 12.73 16.53
N ASN A 24 -2.55 12.12 17.35
CA ASN A 24 -1.76 10.96 16.96
C ASN A 24 -2.67 9.75 16.71
N VAL A 25 -2.39 9.00 15.63
CA VAL A 25 -3.10 7.76 15.29
C VAL A 25 -2.89 6.68 16.37
N LEU A 26 -1.66 6.59 16.88
CA LEU A 26 -1.29 5.75 18.02
C LEU A 26 -0.72 6.61 19.15
N PRO A 27 -1.01 6.30 20.43
CA PRO A 27 -0.48 7.07 21.56
C PRO A 27 1.05 7.21 21.50
N GLY A 28 1.54 8.46 21.58
CA GLY A 28 2.97 8.76 21.60
C GLY A 28 3.72 8.60 20.28
N ARG A 29 3.02 8.40 19.16
CA ARG A 29 3.65 8.17 17.84
C ARG A 29 3.06 9.06 16.77
N TRP A 30 3.92 9.77 16.04
CA TRP A 30 3.51 10.46 14.82
C TRP A 30 3.32 9.45 13.69
N THR A 31 2.46 9.78 12.72
CA THR A 31 2.14 8.87 11.62
C THR A 31 3.38 8.41 10.83
N PHE A 32 4.38 9.28 10.64
CA PHE A 32 5.60 8.90 9.95
C PHE A 32 6.40 7.83 10.71
N GLN A 33 6.47 7.92 12.05
CA GLN A 33 7.14 6.91 12.88
C GLN A 33 6.42 5.56 12.79
N ILE A 34 5.09 5.56 12.67
CA ILE A 34 4.32 4.32 12.49
C ILE A 34 4.68 3.65 11.17
N VAL A 35 4.82 4.43 10.09
CA VAL A 35 5.21 3.92 8.78
C VAL A 35 6.65 3.40 8.81
N GLU A 36 7.58 4.16 9.39
CA GLU A 36 8.99 3.75 9.53
C GLU A 36 9.12 2.45 10.35
N GLU A 37 8.47 2.36 11.51
CA GLU A 37 8.48 1.13 12.32
C GLU A 37 7.83 -0.07 11.60
N PHE A 38 6.80 0.18 10.79
CA PHE A 38 6.19 -0.87 9.97
C PHE A 38 7.14 -1.36 8.89
N ASP A 39 7.80 -0.43 8.18
CA ASP A 39 8.73 -0.72 7.10
C ASP A 39 9.97 -1.45 7.61
N ASP A 40 10.63 -0.91 8.64
CA ASP A 40 11.86 -1.46 9.22
C ASP A 40 11.63 -2.74 10.02
N GLY A 41 10.42 -2.92 10.54
CA GLY A 41 10.04 -4.08 11.34
C GLY A 41 9.33 -5.15 10.51
N TYR A 42 8.00 -5.06 10.47
CA TYR A 42 7.16 -6.10 9.92
C TYR A 42 7.40 -6.32 8.43
N TYR A 43 7.47 -5.24 7.65
CA TYR A 43 7.59 -5.32 6.20
C TYR A 43 8.94 -5.88 5.79
N ALA A 44 10.03 -5.46 6.42
CA ALA A 44 11.36 -6.04 6.21
C ALA A 44 11.36 -7.56 6.47
N ALA A 45 10.84 -8.02 7.62
CA ALA A 45 10.74 -9.44 7.93
C ALA A 45 9.88 -10.22 6.91
N PHE A 46 8.76 -9.63 6.48
CA PHE A 46 7.93 -10.19 5.41
C PHE A 46 8.71 -10.33 4.11
N GLN A 47 9.44 -9.30 3.68
CA GLN A 47 10.24 -9.32 2.45
C GLN A 47 11.32 -10.40 2.48
N GLU A 48 11.93 -10.64 3.64
CA GLU A 48 12.91 -11.72 3.80
C GLU A 48 12.29 -13.11 3.65
N ILE A 49 11.17 -13.36 4.35
CA ILE A 49 10.44 -14.64 4.27
C ILE A 49 9.94 -14.88 2.85
N GLU A 50 9.37 -13.86 2.23
CA GLU A 50 8.86 -13.95 0.86
C GLU A 50 9.99 -14.24 -0.14
N ARG A 51 11.14 -13.57 0.00
CA ARG A 51 12.31 -13.81 -0.84
C ARG A 51 12.81 -15.25 -0.70
N ASP A 52 12.96 -15.74 0.52
CA ASP A 52 13.39 -17.11 0.80
C ASP A 52 12.41 -18.14 0.21
N ALA A 53 11.10 -17.93 0.39
CA ALA A 53 10.08 -18.78 -0.21
C ALA A 53 10.14 -18.76 -1.74
N ARG A 54 10.33 -17.58 -2.35
CA ARG A 54 10.46 -17.41 -3.79
C ARG A 54 11.72 -18.10 -4.33
N GLU A 55 12.84 -18.02 -3.62
CA GLU A 55 14.07 -18.72 -3.99
C GLU A 55 13.86 -20.24 -3.94
N LYS A 56 13.30 -20.76 -2.84
CA LYS A 56 13.11 -22.21 -2.62
C LYS A 56 12.04 -22.84 -3.52
N LEU A 57 10.93 -22.14 -3.74
CA LEU A 57 9.75 -22.72 -4.39
C LEU A 57 9.57 -22.27 -5.85
N ALA A 58 10.07 -21.09 -6.20
CA ALA A 58 9.89 -20.47 -7.51
C ALA A 58 11.21 -20.29 -8.30
N GLY A 59 12.35 -20.65 -7.72
CA GLY A 59 13.67 -20.47 -8.33
C GLY A 59 14.04 -19.00 -8.50
N GLY A 60 13.59 -18.14 -7.58
CA GLY A 60 13.87 -16.70 -7.62
C GLY A 60 13.08 -15.92 -8.68
N ARG A 61 12.22 -16.57 -9.47
CA ARG A 61 11.43 -15.91 -10.50
C ARG A 61 10.39 -14.98 -9.87
N ARG A 62 10.34 -13.74 -10.37
CA ARG A 62 9.37 -12.72 -9.96
C ARG A 62 8.19 -12.71 -10.92
N HIS A 63 7.04 -12.23 -10.44
CA HIS A 63 5.85 -11.99 -11.25
C HIS A 63 5.28 -13.22 -11.99
N ILE A 64 5.42 -14.43 -11.41
CA ILE A 64 4.92 -15.66 -12.04
C ILE A 64 3.42 -15.54 -12.33
N PHE A 65 2.65 -15.06 -11.35
CA PHE A 65 1.20 -14.92 -11.49
C PHE A 65 0.81 -13.91 -12.57
N GLU A 66 1.49 -12.76 -12.64
CA GLU A 66 1.25 -11.75 -13.65
C GLU A 66 1.65 -12.25 -15.04
N ALA A 67 2.75 -13.01 -15.15
CA ALA A 67 3.17 -13.64 -16.40
C ALA A 67 2.14 -14.67 -16.88
N GLU A 68 1.65 -15.54 -16.00
CA GLU A 68 0.59 -16.51 -16.31
C GLU A 68 -0.73 -15.81 -16.66
N MET A 69 -1.07 -14.72 -15.97
CA MET A 69 -2.23 -13.91 -16.28
C MET A 69 -2.11 -13.25 -17.65
N LYS A 70 -0.93 -12.71 -17.98
CA LYS A 70 -0.64 -12.11 -19.30
C LYS A 70 -0.75 -13.17 -20.38
N GLU A 71 -0.13 -14.34 -20.20
CA GLU A 71 -0.18 -15.44 -21.17
C GLU A 71 -1.63 -15.89 -21.42
N ARG A 72 -2.42 -16.08 -20.36
CA ARG A 72 -3.84 -16.44 -20.48
C ARG A 72 -4.66 -15.41 -21.25
N ARG A 73 -4.28 -14.13 -21.20
CA ARG A 73 -4.95 -13.03 -21.90
C ARG A 73 -4.30 -12.68 -23.25
N ARG A 74 -3.23 -13.38 -23.64
CA ARG A 74 -2.42 -13.05 -24.82
C ARG A 74 -3.14 -13.40 -26.11
N THR A 75 -3.29 -12.41 -26.99
CA THR A 75 -3.77 -12.62 -28.36
C THR A 75 -2.64 -13.17 -29.22
N HIS A 76 -2.74 -14.43 -29.61
CA HIS A 76 -1.68 -15.09 -30.38
C HIS A 76 -1.63 -14.58 -31.82
N GLY A 77 -0.42 -14.30 -32.31
CA GLY A 77 -0.17 -13.86 -33.69
C GLY A 77 -0.36 -12.36 -33.95
N MET A 78 -0.72 -11.57 -32.94
CA MET A 78 -0.82 -10.12 -33.06
C MET A 78 0.50 -9.44 -32.66
N PRO A 79 1.07 -8.56 -33.50
CA PRO A 79 2.26 -7.78 -33.12
C PRO A 79 2.02 -6.96 -31.85
N GLY A 80 2.99 -6.95 -30.93
CA GLY A 80 2.90 -6.29 -29.62
C GLY A 80 2.26 -7.13 -28.52
N HIS A 81 1.86 -8.37 -28.82
CA HIS A 81 1.29 -9.33 -27.88
C HIS A 81 2.24 -10.53 -27.68
N GLU A 82 3.54 -10.28 -27.65
CA GLU A 82 4.56 -11.30 -27.44
C GLU A 82 4.56 -11.83 -25.99
N ALA A 83 4.92 -13.11 -25.82
CA ALA A 83 4.93 -13.79 -24.52
C ALA A 83 5.98 -13.19 -23.58
N THR A 84 7.13 -12.85 -24.14
CA THR A 84 8.24 -12.16 -23.47
C THR A 84 8.44 -10.79 -24.11
N PRO A 85 9.02 -9.82 -23.37
CA PRO A 85 9.60 -8.63 -23.99
C PRO A 85 10.63 -8.98 -25.07
#